data_AF-A0A6M1N9D4-F1
#
_entry.id   AF-A0A6M1N9D4-F1
#
_cell.length_a   1.000
_cell.length_b   1.000
_cell.length_c   1.000
_cell.angle_alpha   90.00
_cell.angle_beta   90.00
_cell.angle_gamma   90.00
#
_symmetry.space_group_name_H-M   'P 1'
#
loop_
_entity.id
_entity.type
_entity.pdbx_description
1 polymer ?
#
loop_
_entity_poly.entity_id
_entity_poly.type
_entity_poly.pdbx_seq_one_letter_code
_entity_poly.pdbx_strand_id
1 'polypeptide(L)'
;MKPKTIIIAILLALVAIVLFKNKEESSFWLFTEIRTSKLIILGSFFIIGVATGGIVFRRRKKHPKEYGISNPNVSEAQADTTLEQHPYSTSHLSEEDRDFIRRD
;
A
#
# COMPACT_ATOMS: atom_id res chain seq x y z
N MET A 1 24.25 -4.79 -4.35
CA MET A 1 23.10 -5.64 -3.92
C MET A 1 22.67 -5.21 -2.53
N LYS A 2 21.36 -5.17 -2.23
CA LYS A 2 20.91 -4.80 -0.87
C LYS A 2 21.20 -5.99 0.07
N PRO A 3 21.64 -5.78 1.33
CA PRO A 3 21.97 -6.87 2.26
C PRO A 3 20.84 -7.90 2.41
N LYS A 4 19.59 -7.43 2.38
CA LYS A 4 18.38 -8.26 2.35
C LYS A 4 18.36 -9.30 1.23
N THR A 5 18.91 -8.99 0.05
CA THR A 5 18.95 -9.91 -1.09
C THR A 5 19.90 -11.08 -0.83
N ILE A 6 21.04 -10.81 -0.17
CA ILE A 6 22.03 -11.84 0.20
C ILE A 6 21.43 -12.77 1.25
N ILE A 7 20.75 -12.23 2.27
CA ILE A 7 20.08 -13.02 3.31
C ILE A 7 19.02 -13.96 2.70
N ILE A 8 18.22 -13.45 1.77
CA ILE A 8 17.20 -14.25 1.07
C ILE A 8 17.85 -15.36 0.23
N ALA A 9 18.95 -15.06 -0.46
CA ALA A 9 19.67 -16.06 -1.25
C ALA A 9 20.24 -17.19 -0.40
N ILE A 10 20.81 -16.87 0.77
CA ILE A 10 21.31 -17.87 1.72
C ILE A 10 20.17 -18.75 2.25
N LEU A 11 19.05 -18.15 2.66
CA LEU A 11 17.86 -18.88 3.09
C LEU A 11 17.35 -19.84 2.00
N LEU A 12 17.30 -19.37 0.76
CA LEU A 12 16.82 -20.17 -0.37
C LEU A 12 17.78 -21.33 -0.68
N ALA A 13 19.09 -21.12 -0.58
CA ALA A 13 20.09 -22.18 -0.73
C ALA A 13 19.94 -23.26 0.37
N LEU A 14 19.73 -22.86 1.63
CA LEU A 14 19.49 -23.80 2.73
C LEU A 14 18.23 -24.64 2.49
N VAL A 15 17.12 -24.00 2.09
CA VAL A 15 15.89 -24.69 1.74
C VAL A 15 16.12 -25.71 0.62
N ALA A 16 16.85 -25.32 -0.44
CA ALA A 16 17.15 -26.21 -1.54
C ALA A 16 17.98 -27.43 -1.09
N ILE A 17 19.01 -27.23 -0.25
CA ILE A 17 19.82 -28.33 0.31
C ILE A 17 18.94 -29.30 1.10
N VAL A 18 18.07 -28.79 1.97
CA VAL A 18 17.15 -29.62 2.76
C VAL A 18 16.21 -30.40 1.85
N LEU A 19 15.65 -29.77 0.80
CA LEU A 19 14.82 -30.47 -0.18
C LEU A 19 15.59 -31.60 -0.87
N PHE A 20 16.77 -31.32 -1.42
CA PHE A 20 17.52 -32.32 -2.19
C PHE A 20 18.09 -33.46 -1.34
N LYS A 21 18.42 -33.21 -0.07
CA LYS A 21 18.91 -34.26 0.84
C LYS A 21 17.81 -35.18 1.36
N ASN A 22 16.54 -34.79 1.29
CA ASN A 22 15.43 -35.52 1.92
C ASN A 22 14.60 -36.30 0.89
N LYS A 23 15.20 -37.35 0.31
CA LYS A 23 14.61 -38.20 -0.74
C LYS A 23 13.81 -39.40 -0.21
N GLU A 24 13.64 -39.50 1.10
CA GLU A 24 12.92 -40.64 1.69
C GLU A 24 11.42 -40.54 1.45
N GLU A 25 10.78 -41.71 1.41
CA GLU A 25 9.32 -41.83 1.37
C GLU A 25 8.75 -41.71 2.80
N SER A 26 7.56 -41.13 2.92
CA SER A 26 6.80 -41.07 4.17
C SER A 26 5.34 -41.39 3.89
N SER A 27 4.66 -42.01 4.85
CA SER A 27 3.21 -42.07 4.83
C SER A 27 2.65 -40.66 5.09
N PHE A 28 1.68 -40.26 4.28
CA PHE A 28 0.98 -38.99 4.47
C PHE A 28 -0.45 -39.25 4.94
N TRP A 29 -0.79 -38.75 6.13
CA TRP A 29 -2.08 -39.01 6.77
C TRP A 29 -3.27 -38.36 6.04
N LEU A 30 -3.06 -37.21 5.38
CA LEU A 30 -4.12 -36.45 4.71
C LEU A 30 -4.79 -37.22 3.56
N PHE A 31 -4.17 -38.30 3.07
CA PHE A 31 -4.69 -39.15 1.98
C PHE A 31 -4.84 -40.62 2.38
N THR A 32 -5.22 -40.89 3.63
CA THR A 32 -5.54 -42.23 4.15
C THR A 32 -4.32 -43.13 4.36
N GLU A 33 -3.47 -43.36 3.36
CA GLU A 33 -2.16 -44.04 3.55
C GLU A 33 -1.26 -44.02 2.29
N ILE A 34 -1.18 -42.89 1.58
CA ILE A 34 -0.33 -42.84 0.38
C ILE A 34 1.14 -42.67 0.80
N ARG A 35 1.99 -43.62 0.38
CA ARG A 35 3.44 -43.45 0.43
C ARG A 35 3.85 -42.47 -0.66
N THR A 36 4.21 -41.27 -0.24
CA THR A 36 4.68 -40.20 -1.12
C THR A 36 6.06 -39.75 -0.68
N SER A 37 6.84 -39.20 -1.61
CA SER A 37 8.16 -38.69 -1.24
C SER A 37 8.01 -37.50 -0.29
N LYS A 38 8.82 -37.45 0.77
CA LYS A 38 8.90 -36.29 1.69
C LYS A 38 9.18 -35.01 0.92
N LEU A 39 9.88 -35.12 -0.20
CA LEU A 39 10.20 -34.04 -1.13
C LEU A 39 8.95 -33.41 -1.77
N ILE A 40 7.99 -34.21 -2.25
CA ILE A 40 6.74 -33.70 -2.82
C ILE A 40 5.90 -32.99 -1.75
N ILE A 41 5.79 -33.61 -0.58
CA ILE A 41 5.06 -33.04 0.55
C ILE A 41 5.68 -31.69 0.94
N LEU A 42 6.98 -31.68 1.24
CA LEU A 42 7.69 -30.48 1.67
C LEU A 42 7.68 -29.38 0.59
N GLY A 43 7.89 -29.74 -0.67
CA GLY A 43 7.83 -28.81 -1.80
C GLY A 43 6.46 -28.18 -1.99
N SER A 44 5.38 -28.96 -1.89
CA SER A 44 4.02 -28.44 -2.01
C SER A 44 3.66 -27.48 -0.88
N PHE A 45 3.95 -27.83 0.38
CA PHE A 45 3.75 -26.93 1.52
C PHE A 45 4.64 -25.69 1.46
N PHE A 46 5.87 -25.82 0.96
CA PHE A 46 6.75 -24.68 0.76
C PHE A 46 6.15 -23.69 -0.26
N ILE A 47 5.67 -24.17 -1.41
CA ILE A 47 5.04 -23.31 -2.41
C ILE A 47 3.75 -22.67 -1.86
N ILE A 48 2.91 -23.43 -1.17
CA ILE A 48 1.70 -22.90 -0.54
C ILE A 48 2.05 -21.83 0.50
N GLY A 49 3.05 -22.08 1.34
CA GLY A 49 3.53 -21.12 2.34
C GLY A 49 4.12 -19.86 1.73
N VAL A 50 4.92 -19.97 0.65
CA VAL A 50 5.47 -18.83 -0.07
C VAL A 50 4.38 -18.03 -0.78
N ALA A 51 3.42 -18.70 -1.41
CA ALA A 51 2.29 -18.03 -2.06
C ALA A 51 1.41 -17.31 -1.03
N THR A 52 1.03 -18.00 0.05
CA THR A 52 0.21 -17.43 1.12
C THR A 52 0.92 -16.29 1.84
N GLY A 53 2.18 -16.47 2.21
CA GLY A 53 3.02 -15.41 2.78
C GLY A 53 3.19 -14.24 1.81
N GLY A 54 3.44 -14.52 0.53
CA GLY A 54 3.51 -13.52 -0.52
C GLY A 54 2.23 -12.70 -0.64
N ILE A 55 1.06 -13.31 -0.49
CA ILE A 55 -0.25 -12.65 -0.52
C ILE A 55 -0.49 -11.84 0.77
N VAL A 56 -0.24 -12.43 1.95
CA VAL A 56 -0.48 -11.78 3.26
C VAL A 56 0.48 -10.60 3.47
N PHE A 57 1.76 -10.79 3.18
CA PHE A 57 2.79 -9.76 3.28
C PHE A 57 2.87 -8.87 2.05
N ARG A 58 1.98 -9.06 1.05
CA ARG A 58 1.85 -8.13 -0.08
C ARG A 58 1.46 -6.78 0.48
N ARG A 59 2.44 -5.89 0.61
CA ARG A 59 2.20 -4.48 0.98
C ARG A 59 1.16 -3.93 0.00
N ARG A 60 -0.06 -3.68 0.48
CA ARG A 60 -1.03 -2.86 -0.23
C ARG A 60 -0.28 -1.56 -0.54
N LYS A 61 -0.19 -1.20 -1.83
CA LYS A 61 0.35 0.12 -2.20
C LYS A 61 -0.43 1.12 -1.36
N LYS A 62 0.25 1.87 -0.50
CA LYS A 62 -0.40 2.97 0.20
C LYS A 62 -1.02 3.82 -0.92
N HIS A 63 -2.34 3.92 -0.96
CA HIS A 63 -2.94 5.00 -1.74
C HIS A 63 -2.20 6.26 -1.30
N PRO A 64 -1.73 7.10 -2.23
CA PRO A 64 -1.10 8.36 -1.85
C PRO A 64 -2.07 9.04 -0.88
N LYS A 65 -1.66 9.11 0.38
CA LYS A 65 -2.37 9.93 1.36
C LYS A 65 -2.09 11.34 0.92
N GLU A 66 -3.18 12.08 0.73
CA GLU A 66 -3.21 13.46 0.30
C GLU A 66 -2.84 13.67 -1.18
N TYR A 67 -3.88 13.93 -1.98
CA TYR A 67 -3.79 15.07 -2.88
C TYR A 67 -3.56 16.30 -1.99
N GLY A 68 -2.29 16.57 -1.69
CA GLY A 68 -1.88 17.84 -1.10
C GLY A 68 -2.17 18.90 -2.14
N ILE A 69 -3.33 19.55 -2.05
CA ILE A 69 -3.51 20.87 -2.64
C ILE A 69 -2.58 21.77 -1.83
N SER A 70 -1.33 21.84 -2.27
CA SER A 70 -0.39 22.87 -1.89
C SER A 70 -0.96 24.17 -2.45
N ASN A 71 -1.92 24.77 -1.76
CA ASN A 71 -2.26 26.16 -1.99
C ASN A 71 -1.18 26.97 -1.26
N PRO A 72 -0.28 27.67 -1.95
CA PRO A 72 0.85 28.35 -1.32
C PRO A 72 0.44 29.65 -0.59
N ASN A 73 -0.86 29.85 -0.31
CA ASN A 73 -1.40 31.13 0.13
C ASN A 73 -2.30 31.00 1.37
N VAL A 74 -1.80 30.34 2.42
CA VAL A 74 -2.33 30.52 3.79
C VAL A 74 -1.27 31.19 4.66
N SER A 75 -0.92 32.39 4.21
CA SER A 75 -0.54 33.55 5.03
C SER A 75 -1.80 34.43 5.03
N GLU A 76 -2.32 35.04 6.08
CA GLU A 76 -1.85 35.48 7.39
C GLU A 76 -3.15 35.82 8.18
N ALA A 77 -3.24 35.77 9.51
CA ALA A 77 -2.87 36.88 10.38
C ALA A 77 -2.76 38.28 9.71
N GLN A 78 -3.67 38.64 8.81
CA GLN A 78 -3.89 39.97 8.20
C GLN A 78 -5.33 39.94 7.65
N ALA A 79 -6.38 40.16 8.45
CA ALA A 79 -6.83 41.50 8.86
C ALA A 79 -6.56 42.56 7.76
N ASP A 80 -7.63 42.95 7.07
CA ASP A 80 -7.83 44.25 6.40
C ASP A 80 -7.64 44.47 4.88
N THR A 81 -7.44 43.46 4.01
CA THR A 81 -7.35 43.75 2.55
C THR A 81 -8.11 42.83 1.57
N THR A 82 -8.85 41.81 2.00
CA THR A 82 -9.33 40.74 1.09
C THR A 82 -10.82 40.75 0.71
N LEU A 83 -11.54 41.87 0.80
CA LEU A 83 -12.91 41.94 0.26
C LEU A 83 -12.98 42.20 -1.26
N GLU A 84 -11.92 42.75 -1.86
CA GLU A 84 -11.92 43.12 -3.29
C GLU A 84 -11.75 41.92 -4.24
N GLN A 85 -11.26 40.77 -3.75
CA GLN A 85 -10.85 39.65 -4.61
C GLN A 85 -11.60 38.34 -4.30
N HIS A 86 -12.88 38.45 -3.94
CA HIS A 86 -13.79 37.31 -3.92
C HIS A 86 -14.51 37.22 -5.28
N PRO A 87 -14.78 36.03 -5.85
CA PRO A 87 -15.61 35.91 -7.07
C PRO A 87 -17.06 36.45 -6.91
N TYR A 88 -17.45 36.80 -5.67
CA TYR A 88 -18.71 37.45 -5.32
C TYR A 88 -18.49 38.90 -4.83
N SER A 89 -17.36 39.51 -5.18
CA SER A 89 -17.06 40.89 -4.84
C SER A 89 -18.08 41.82 -5.50
N THR A 90 -18.82 42.56 -4.67
CA THR A 90 -19.80 43.56 -5.13
C THR A 90 -19.14 44.89 -5.49
N SER A 91 -17.79 44.97 -5.45
CA SER A 91 -17.00 46.18 -5.71
C SER A 91 -17.15 46.74 -7.12
N HIS A 92 -17.56 45.92 -8.09
CA HIS A 92 -17.81 46.34 -9.47
C HIS A 92 -19.28 46.72 -9.73
N LEU A 93 -20.17 46.57 -8.74
CA LEU A 93 -21.58 46.94 -8.86
C LEU A 93 -21.80 48.41 -8.49
N SER A 94 -22.84 49.02 -9.07
CA SER A 94 -23.29 50.36 -8.70
C SER A 94 -23.80 50.39 -7.25
N GLU A 95 -23.79 51.55 -6.59
CA GLU A 95 -24.25 51.66 -5.20
C GLU A 95 -25.72 51.24 -5.03
N GLU A 96 -26.56 51.49 -6.03
CA GLU A 96 -27.97 51.07 -6.04
C GLU A 96 -28.12 49.53 -6.07
N ASP A 97 -27.30 48.84 -6.86
CA ASP A 97 -27.31 47.37 -6.95
C ASP A 97 -26.81 46.71 -5.65
N ARG A 98 -25.85 47.35 -4.96
CA ARG A 98 -25.32 46.86 -3.68
C ARG A 98 -26.38 46.89 -2.58
N ASP A 99 -27.15 47.97 -2.51
CA ASP A 99 -28.21 48.14 -1.52
C ASP A 99 -29.38 47.17 -1.76
N PHE A 100 -29.65 46.79 -3.01
CA PHE A 100 -30.66 45.79 -3.34
C PHE A 100 -30.29 44.40 -2.77
N ILE A 101 -29.05 43.95 -2.97
CA ILE A 101 -28.57 42.64 -2.48
C ILE A 101 -28.52 42.59 -0.94
N ARG A 102 -28.31 43.74 -0.29
CA ARG A 102 -28.20 43.84 1.18
C ARG A 102 -29.54 43.84 1.91
N ARG A 103 -30.65 44.08 1.21
CA ARG A 103 -31.99 44.22 1.80
C ARG A 103 -32.79 42.93 1.90
N ASP A 104 -32.33 41.83 1.30
CA ASP A 104 -32.86 40.46 1.48
C ASP A 104 -32.04 39.66 2.51
#